data_AF-A0A6J6IZT9-F1
#
_entry.id   AF-A0A6J6IZT9-F1
#
_cell.length_a   1.000
_cell.length_b   1.000
_cell.length_c   1.000
_cell.angle_alpha   90.00
_cell.angle_beta   90.00
_cell.angle_gamma   90.00
#
_symmetry.space_group_name_H-M   'P 1'
#
loop_
_entity.id
_entity.type
_entity.pdbx_description
1 polymer ?
#
loop_
_entity_poly.entity_id
_entity_poly.type
_entity_poly.pdbx_seq_one_letter_code
_entity_poly.pdbx_strand_id
1 'polypeptide(L)' 'MEKLLVEVPSAGFKESFPMDAPTQHRFLNGLDDIGITMTHADEIDAFEKSRPSWLKR' A
#
# COMPACT_ATOMS: atom_id res chain seq x y z
N MET A 1 -13.78 -0.28 7.40
CA MET A 1 -12.51 -0.24 8.15
C MET A 1 -12.29 -1.60 8.75
N GLU A 2 -11.24 -2.29 8.34
CA GLU A 2 -10.89 -3.58 8.95
C GLU A 2 -10.41 -3.39 10.39
N LYS A 3 -10.76 -4.36 11.25
CA LYS A 3 -10.79 -4.15 12.70
C LYS A 3 -9.55 -4.64 13.45
N LEU A 4 -8.60 -5.29 12.76
CA LEU A 4 -7.42 -5.92 13.38
C LEU A 4 -7.80 -6.90 14.51
N LEU A 5 -8.81 -7.73 14.25
CA LEU A 5 -9.34 -8.71 15.21
C LEU A 5 -9.26 -10.13 14.65
N VAL A 6 -8.86 -11.07 15.49
CA VAL A 6 -9.01 -12.52 15.26
C VAL A 6 -10.19 -13.00 16.09
N GLU A 7 -11.18 -13.61 15.44
CA GLU A 7 -12.42 -14.08 16.09
C GLU A 7 -12.64 -15.58 15.82
N VAL A 8 -12.99 -16.34 16.87
CA VAL A 8 -13.44 -17.74 16.77
C VAL A 8 -14.77 -17.87 17.52
N PRO A 9 -15.92 -17.63 16.85
CA PRO A 9 -17.23 -17.56 17.52
C PRO A 9 -17.63 -18.83 18.27
N SER A 10 -17.27 -20.01 17.75
CA SER A 10 -17.56 -21.30 18.39
C SER A 10 -16.87 -21.49 19.75
N ALA A 11 -15.75 -20.79 19.97
CA ALA A 11 -15.01 -20.78 21.22
C ALA A 11 -15.25 -19.49 22.03
N GLY A 12 -16.12 -18.58 21.56
CA GLY A 12 -16.31 -17.26 22.16
C GLY A 12 -15.05 -16.39 22.18
N PHE A 13 -14.08 -16.67 21.31
CA PHE A 13 -12.76 -16.04 21.33
C PHE A 13 -12.74 -14.81 20.42
N LYS A 14 -12.14 -13.73 20.91
CA LYS A 14 -11.94 -12.48 20.17
C LYS A 14 -10.73 -11.75 20.75
N GLU A 15 -9.73 -11.51 19.92
CA GLU A 15 -8.50 -10.84 20.35
C GLU A 15 -8.00 -9.86 19.28
N SER A 16 -7.42 -8.76 19.74
CA SER A 16 -6.79 -7.76 18.88
C SER A 16 -5.36 -8.15 18.53
N PHE A 17 -4.87 -7.72 17.38
CA PHE A 17 -3.46 -7.86 17.05
C PHE A 17 -2.85 -6.52 16.61
N PRO A 18 -1.57 -6.27 16.94
CA PRO A 18 -0.91 -5.04 16.57
C PRO A 18 -0.62 -5.03 15.06
N MET A 19 -0.87 -3.89 14.42
CA MET A 19 -0.44 -3.59 13.05
C MET A 19 -0.37 -2.08 12.90
N ASP A 20 0.70 -1.57 12.30
CA ASP A 20 0.80 -0.15 11.98
C ASP A 20 -0.10 0.23 10.80
N ALA A 21 -0.54 1.49 10.75
CA ALA A 21 -1.47 1.96 9.74
C ALA A 21 -0.95 1.83 8.29
N PRO A 22 0.34 2.14 7.98
CA PRO A 22 0.90 1.88 6.66
C PRO A 22 0.82 0.41 6.23
N THR A 23 1.22 -0.52 7.10
CA THR A 23 1.16 -1.95 6.83
C THR A 23 -0.28 -2.42 6.60
N GLN A 24 -1.23 -1.96 7.41
CA GLN A 24 -2.65 -2.26 7.22
C GLN A 24 -3.15 -1.75 5.85
N HIS A 25 -2.84 -0.49 5.51
CA HIS A 25 -3.24 0.09 4.23
C HIS A 25 -2.70 -0.72 3.03
N ARG A 26 -1.45 -1.17 3.11
CA ARG A 26 -0.84 -2.03 2.07
C ARG A 26 -1.59 -3.34 1.91
N PHE A 27 -1.88 -4.04 3.01
CA PHE A 27 -2.61 -5.30 2.96
C PHE A 27 -4.04 -5.14 2.44
N LEU A 28 -4.76 -4.09 2.85
CA LEU A 28 -6.14 -3.86 2.44
C LEU A 28 -6.28 -3.50 0.96
N ASN A 29 -5.30 -2.82 0.39
CA ASN A 29 -5.32 -2.36 -1.00
C ASN A 29 -4.46 -3.23 -1.93
N GLY A 30 -3.85 -4.31 -1.43
CA GLY A 30 -2.97 -5.17 -2.21
C GLY A 30 -1.71 -4.47 -2.72
N LEU A 31 -1.19 -3.48 -1.97
CA LEU A 31 -0.06 -2.66 -2.40
C LEU A 31 1.29 -3.31 -2.04
N ASP A 32 2.08 -3.54 -3.07
CA ASP A 32 3.52 -3.76 -2.96
C ASP A 32 4.30 -2.45 -3.24
N ASP A 33 5.63 -2.51 -3.23
CA ASP A 33 6.45 -1.32 -3.44
C ASP A 33 6.26 -0.73 -4.85
N ILE A 34 5.99 -1.57 -5.85
CA ILE A 34 5.66 -1.14 -7.21
C ILE A 34 4.30 -0.44 -7.22
N GLY A 35 3.27 -1.03 -6.61
CA GLY A 35 1.93 -0.46 -6.51
C GLY A 35 1.93 0.88 -5.78
N ILE A 36 2.72 1.03 -4.72
CA ILE A 36 2.96 2.33 -4.06
C ILE A 36 3.63 3.31 -5.03
N THR A 37 4.65 2.88 -5.77
CA THR A 37 5.32 3.74 -6.76
C THR A 37 4.34 4.21 -7.84
N MET A 38 3.46 3.31 -8.29
CA MET A 38 2.48 3.59 -9.34
C MET A 38 1.36 4.53 -8.89
N THR A 39 1.20 4.84 -7.59
CA THR A 39 0.28 5.92 -7.17
C THR A 39 0.73 7.30 -7.67
N HIS A 40 2.00 7.43 -8.07
CA HIS A 40 2.58 8.64 -8.66
C HIS A 40 2.78 8.54 -10.17
N ALA A 41 2.12 7.61 -10.86
CA ALA A 41 2.33 7.36 -12.29
C ALA A 41 2.20 8.65 -13.14
N ASP A 42 1.20 9.49 -12.88
CA ASP A 42 0.99 10.74 -13.62
C ASP A 42 2.14 11.75 -13.40
N GLU A 43 2.68 11.82 -12.17
CA GLU A 43 3.82 12.68 -11.85
C GLU A 43 5.10 12.17 -12.50
N ILE A 44 5.31 10.85 -12.49
CA ILE A 44 6.41 10.18 -13.18
C ILE A 44 6.33 10.49 -14.68
N ASP A 45 5.16 10.31 -15.30
CA ASP A 45 4.93 10.61 -16.71
C ASP A 45 5.17 12.08 -17.07
N ALA A 46 4.73 13.01 -16.21
CA ALA A 46 4.97 14.44 -16.40
C ALA A 46 6.46 14.77 -16.32
N PHE A 47 7.17 14.20 -15.34
CA PHE A 47 8.61 14.36 -15.22
C PHE A 47 9.35 13.80 -16.43
N GLU A 48 9.01 12.58 -16.89
CA GLU A 48 9.63 11.94 -18.04
C GLU A 48 9.46 12.73 -19.34
N LYS A 49 8.33 13.41 -19.54
CA LYS A 49 8.11 14.29 -20.70
C LYS A 49 9.08 15.47 -20.77
N SER A 50 9.56 15.94 -19.62
CA SER A 50 10.47 17.09 -19.51
C SER A 50 11.94 16.70 -19.45
N ARG A 51 12.27 15.40 -19.46
CA ARG A 51 13.65 14.92 -19.33
C ARG A 51 14.51 15.38 -20.52
N PRO A 52 15.66 16.05 -20.28
CA PRO A 52 16.55 16.45 -21.36
C PRO A 52 17.12 15.26 -22.12
N SER A 53 17.23 15.39 -23.45
CA SER A 53 17.66 14.31 -24.36
C SER A 53 19.10 13.83 -24.15
N TRP A 54 19.95 14.65 -23.54
CA TRP A 54 21.33 14.30 -23.22
C TRP A 54 21.47 13.46 -21.93
N LEU A 55 20.44 13.41 -21.09
CA LEU A 55 20.42 12.58 -19.90
C LEU A 55 20.01 11.16 -20.31
N LYS A 56 20.88 10.19 -20.08
CA LYS A 56 20.61 8.77 -20.42
C LYS A 56 19.50 8.19 -19.56
N ARG A 57 18.64 7.38 -20.17
CA ARG A 57 17.53 6.69 -19.50
C ARG A 57 18.05 5.57 -18.62
#